data_AF-A0A661EEY2-F1
#
_entry.id   AF-A0A661EEY2-F1
#
_cell.length_a   1.000
_cell.length_b   1.000
_cell.length_c   1.000
_cell.angle_alpha   90.00
_cell.angle_beta   90.00
_cell.angle_gamma   90.00
#
_symmetry.space_group_name_H-M   'P 1'
#
loop_
_entity.id
_entity.type
_entity.pdbx_description
1 polymer ?
#
loop_
_entity_poly.entity_id
_entity_poly.type
_entity_poly.pdbx_seq_one_letter_code
_entity_poly.pdbx_strand_id
1 'polypeptide(L)'
;AHAGHDHGEHHHHDIEPHLEEARKRVALGLLLSEIVSVHDLKADADKVRANIDRMAEQFGADQKEDFVNWYYSQPERLTEIENSVLENEIVDWIFNQAIVEEQESDFDTAMNPGSN
;
A
#
# COMPACT_ATOMS: atom_id res chain seq x y z
N ALA A 1 -3.34 34.99 -46.31
CA ALA A 1 -3.83 33.59 -46.19
C ALA A 1 -3.11 32.95 -45.03
N HIS A 2 -3.71 32.94 -43.83
CA HIS A 2 -3.19 32.20 -42.68
C HIS A 2 -4.07 30.96 -42.53
N ALA A 3 -3.50 29.81 -42.88
CA ALA A 3 -4.12 28.52 -42.68
C ALA A 3 -4.33 28.31 -41.18
N GLY A 4 -5.57 27.99 -40.80
CA GLY A 4 -5.92 27.62 -39.44
C GLY A 4 -5.09 26.41 -39.03
N HIS A 5 -4.36 26.54 -37.93
CA HIS A 5 -3.84 25.39 -37.20
C HIS A 5 -5.06 24.66 -36.66
N ASP A 6 -5.41 23.56 -37.32
CA ASP A 6 -6.35 22.57 -36.85
C ASP A 6 -5.73 21.93 -35.60
N HIS A 7 -6.16 22.38 -34.43
CA HIS A 7 -5.87 21.70 -33.18
C HIS A 7 -6.74 20.46 -33.14
N GLY A 8 -6.27 19.40 -33.81
CA GLY A 8 -6.87 18.08 -33.81
C GLY A 8 -7.20 17.64 -32.39
N GLU A 9 -8.42 17.11 -32.26
CA GLU A 9 -9.02 16.44 -31.11
C GLU A 9 -8.04 16.05 -30.00
N HIS A 10 -8.18 16.69 -28.83
CA HIS A 10 -7.57 16.18 -27.61
C HIS A 10 -8.13 14.77 -27.35
N HIS A 11 -7.24 13.77 -27.47
CA HIS A 11 -7.51 12.35 -27.28
C HIS A 11 -8.09 12.06 -25.88
N HIS A 12 -9.41 12.24 -25.72
CA HIS A 12 -10.17 11.72 -24.58
C HIS A 12 -10.42 10.20 -24.69
N HIS A 13 -10.01 9.57 -25.79
CA HIS A 13 -10.40 8.20 -26.14
C HIS A 13 -9.62 7.09 -25.42
N ASP A 14 -8.53 7.42 -24.71
CA ASP A 14 -7.62 6.42 -24.12
C ASP A 14 -7.77 6.21 -22.60
N ILE A 15 -8.71 6.89 -21.94
CA ILE A 15 -8.90 6.76 -20.47
C ILE A 15 -9.90 5.65 -20.11
N GLU A 16 -10.86 5.36 -21.00
CA GLU A 16 -11.93 4.37 -20.78
C GLU A 16 -11.44 3.01 -20.24
N PRO A 17 -10.38 2.37 -20.80
CA PRO A 17 -9.90 1.09 -20.25
C PRO A 17 -9.32 1.18 -18.83
N HIS A 18 -8.94 2.37 -18.37
CA HIS A 18 -8.38 2.59 -17.03
C HIS A 18 -9.43 3.01 -15.98
N LEU A 19 -10.63 3.40 -16.40
CA LEU A 19 -11.66 3.92 -15.49
C LEU A 19 -12.12 2.88 -14.46
N GLU A 20 -12.28 1.63 -14.86
CA GLU A 20 -12.70 0.56 -13.93
C GLU A 20 -11.68 0.33 -12.82
N GLU A 21 -10.39 0.27 -13.17
CA GLU A 21 -9.32 0.13 -12.19
C GLU A 21 -9.20 1.38 -11.30
N ALA A 22 -9.31 2.58 -11.87
CA ALA A 22 -9.29 3.83 -11.13
C ALA A 22 -10.45 3.91 -10.13
N ARG A 23 -11.67 3.53 -10.53
CA ARG A 23 -12.85 3.46 -9.64
C ARG A 23 -12.60 2.52 -8.48
N LYS A 24 -12.06 1.32 -8.73
CA LYS A 24 -11.73 0.34 -7.68
C LYS A 24 -10.70 0.91 -6.69
N ARG A 25 -9.63 1.53 -7.18
CA ARG A 25 -8.58 2.13 -6.35
C ARG A 25 -9.13 3.26 -5.47
N VAL A 26 -9.93 4.16 -6.03
CA VAL A 26 -10.55 5.26 -5.27
C VAL A 26 -11.52 4.73 -4.23
N ALA A 27 -12.41 3.81 -4.61
CA ALA A 27 -13.36 3.20 -3.68
C ALA A 27 -12.65 2.51 -2.51
N LEU A 28 -11.60 1.72 -2.80
CA LEU A 28 -10.80 1.07 -1.77
C LEU A 28 -10.14 2.09 -0.84
N GLY A 29 -9.50 3.13 -1.39
CA GLY A 29 -8.89 4.19 -0.59
C GLY A 29 -9.88 4.88 0.35
N LEU A 30 -11.09 5.15 -0.12
CA LEU A 30 -12.15 5.73 0.72
C LEU A 30 -12.60 4.77 1.84
N LEU A 31 -12.78 3.49 1.53
CA LEU A 31 -13.17 2.48 2.53
C LEU A 31 -12.09 2.31 3.61
N LEU A 32 -10.82 2.16 3.21
CA LEU A 32 -9.71 2.03 4.15
C LEU A 32 -9.56 3.28 5.02
N SER A 33 -9.66 4.48 4.41
CA SER A 33 -9.64 5.74 5.16
C SER A 33 -10.76 5.83 6.19
N GLU A 34 -11.96 5.35 5.86
CA GLU A 34 -13.09 5.35 6.79
C GLU A 34 -12.86 4.37 7.94
N ILE A 35 -12.35 3.16 7.67
CA ILE A 35 -11.99 2.18 8.71
C ILE A 35 -10.97 2.77 9.69
N VAL A 36 -9.91 3.39 9.17
CA VAL A 36 -8.88 4.04 9.99
C VAL A 36 -9.50 5.10 10.90
N SER A 37 -10.37 5.95 10.35
CA SER A 37 -11.02 7.03 11.07
C SER A 37 -11.96 6.51 12.17
N VAL A 38 -12.85 5.57 11.84
CA VAL A 38 -13.88 5.06 12.76
C VAL A 38 -13.27 4.25 13.92
N HIS A 39 -12.16 3.54 13.65
CA HIS A 39 -11.52 2.67 14.64
C HIS A 39 -10.25 3.26 15.26
N ASP A 40 -9.93 4.52 14.97
CA ASP A 40 -8.73 5.24 15.45
C ASP A 40 -7.44 4.43 15.24
N LEU A 41 -7.34 3.75 14.08
CA LEU A 41 -6.16 2.97 13.74
C LEU A 41 -4.97 3.90 13.50
N LYS A 42 -3.82 3.54 14.07
CA LYS A 42 -2.58 4.32 13.99
C LYS A 42 -1.43 3.39 13.71
N ALA A 43 -0.43 3.89 13.00
CA ALA A 43 0.85 3.19 12.90
C ALA A 43 1.44 3.04 14.30
N ASP A 44 1.68 1.79 14.71
CA ASP A 44 2.33 1.50 15.98
C ASP A 44 3.81 1.91 15.90
N ALA A 45 4.25 2.78 16.81
CA ALA A 45 5.59 3.36 16.78
C ALA A 45 6.70 2.30 16.97
N ASP A 46 6.43 1.26 17.75
CA ASP A 46 7.38 0.17 17.98
C ASP A 46 7.50 -0.70 16.72
N LYS A 47 6.39 -0.95 16.01
CA LYS A 47 6.40 -1.65 14.71
C LYS A 47 7.05 -0.81 13.61
N VAL A 48 6.90 0.52 13.62
CA VAL A 48 7.62 1.43 12.73
C VAL A 48 9.13 1.32 12.96
N ARG A 49 9.56 1.43 14.23
CA ARG A 49 10.97 1.28 14.59
C ARG A 49 11.51 -0.09 14.17
N ALA A 50 10.79 -1.16 14.47
CA ALA A 50 11.18 -2.53 14.11
C ALA A 50 11.32 -2.73 12.60
N ASN A 51 10.47 -2.10 11.77
CA ASN A 51 10.62 -2.15 10.32
C ASN A 51 11.90 -1.45 9.84
N ILE A 52 12.21 -0.28 10.40
CA ILE A 52 13.44 0.45 10.05
C ILE A 52 14.66 -0.36 10.50
N ASP A 53 14.63 -0.94 11.70
CA ASP A 53 15.71 -1.78 12.22
C ASP A 53 15.93 -3.02 11.32
N ARG A 54 14.86 -3.65 10.84
CA ARG A 54 14.91 -4.77 9.88
C ARG A 54 15.52 -4.34 8.55
N MET A 55 15.16 -3.17 8.04
CA MET A 55 15.78 -2.61 6.83
C MET A 55 17.28 -2.32 7.06
N ALA A 56 17.68 -1.97 8.28
CA ALA A 56 19.07 -1.74 8.64
C ALA A 56 19.90 -3.04 8.71
N GLU A 57 19.28 -4.23 8.78
CA GLU A 57 19.98 -5.51 8.94
C GLU A 57 20.98 -5.82 7.82
N GLN A 58 20.75 -5.26 6.63
CA GLN A 58 21.65 -5.40 5.48
C GLN A 58 22.97 -4.62 5.62
N PHE A 59 23.10 -3.74 6.62
CA PHE A 59 24.28 -2.92 6.86
C PHE A 59 25.13 -3.43 8.05
N GLY A 60 26.37 -2.93 8.13
CA GLY A 60 27.28 -3.20 9.25
C GLY A 60 26.72 -2.69 10.57
N ALA A 61 27.06 -3.35 11.69
CA ALA A 61 26.52 -3.02 13.02
C ALA A 61 26.79 -1.56 13.45
N ASP A 62 27.91 -1.01 13.00
CA ASP A 62 28.33 0.38 13.19
C ASP A 62 27.49 1.39 12.39
N GLN A 63 26.81 0.95 11.32
CA GLN A 63 26.02 1.81 10.42
C GLN A 63 24.51 1.73 10.67
N LYS A 64 24.03 0.75 11.46
CA LYS A 64 22.60 0.53 11.68
C LYS A 64 21.91 1.71 12.35
N GLU A 65 22.51 2.24 13.40
CA GLU A 65 21.93 3.37 14.14
C GLU A 65 21.93 4.65 13.30
N ASP A 66 22.96 4.87 12.47
CA ASP A 66 23.00 5.98 11.52
C ASP A 66 21.88 5.87 10.48
N PHE A 67 21.59 4.66 9.98
CA PHE A 67 20.49 4.39 9.07
C PHE A 67 19.12 4.68 9.71
N VAL A 68 18.93 4.25 10.95
CA VAL A 68 17.71 4.54 11.71
C VAL A 68 17.54 6.06 11.88
N ASN A 69 18.56 6.73 12.38
CA ASN A 69 18.54 8.18 12.57
C ASN A 69 18.28 8.93 11.26
N TRP A 70 18.78 8.41 10.14
CA TRP A 70 18.54 9.00 8.81
C TRP A 70 17.06 8.96 8.40
N TYR A 71 16.33 7.88 8.73
CA TYR A 71 14.86 7.83 8.56
C TYR A 71 14.15 8.82 9.47
N TYR A 72 14.47 8.84 10.77
CA TYR A 72 13.84 9.75 11.73
C TYR A 72 14.18 11.23 11.50
N SER A 73 15.28 11.52 10.81
CA SER A 73 15.69 12.89 10.48
C SER A 73 14.86 13.55 9.37
N GLN A 74 14.11 12.75 8.59
CA GLN A 74 13.32 13.23 7.45
C GLN A 74 11.87 12.76 7.59
N PRO A 75 10.92 13.67 7.92
CA PRO A 75 9.52 13.32 8.14
C PRO A 75 8.89 12.55 6.98
N GLU A 76 9.24 12.89 5.74
CA GLU A 76 8.68 12.24 4.54
C GLU A 76 9.03 10.75 4.49
N ARG A 77 10.26 10.38 4.86
CA ARG A 77 10.70 8.97 4.88
C ARG A 77 10.06 8.20 6.01
N LEU A 78 9.94 8.83 7.17
CA LEU A 78 9.26 8.20 8.30
C LEU A 78 7.80 7.94 7.94
N THR A 79 7.15 8.89 7.25
CA THR A 79 5.76 8.78 6.80
C THR A 79 5.55 7.59 5.86
N GLU A 80 6.52 7.27 4.98
CA GLU A 80 6.44 6.08 4.11
C GLU A 80 6.38 4.78 4.93
N ILE A 81 7.18 4.68 5.99
CA ILE A 81 7.18 3.51 6.88
C ILE A 81 5.92 3.48 7.74
N GLU A 82 5.49 4.62 8.28
CA GLU A 82 4.25 4.76 9.04
C GLU A 82 3.04 4.33 8.21
N ASN A 83 2.95 4.74 6.94
CA ASN A 83 1.87 4.32 6.04
C ASN A 83 1.87 2.80 5.81
N SER A 84 3.06 2.21 5.61
CA SER A 84 3.17 0.75 5.45
C SER A 84 2.78 0.00 6.72
N VAL A 85 3.16 0.50 7.89
CA VAL A 85 2.74 -0.09 9.17
C VAL A 85 1.25 0.06 9.37
N LEU A 86 0.68 1.24 9.12
CA LEU A 86 -0.76 1.48 9.20
C LEU A 86 -1.53 0.55 8.27
N GLU A 87 -1.06 0.32 7.04
CA GLU A 87 -1.67 -0.62 6.10
C GLU A 87 -1.73 -2.04 6.70
N ASN A 88 -0.65 -2.51 7.32
CA ASN A 88 -0.65 -3.79 8.02
C ASN A 88 -1.62 -3.81 9.21
N GLU A 89 -1.69 -2.74 10.02
CA GLU A 89 -2.68 -2.65 11.10
C GLU A 89 -4.12 -2.74 10.60
N ILE A 90 -4.42 -2.12 9.45
CA ILE A 90 -5.75 -2.20 8.84
C ILE A 90 -6.06 -3.64 8.41
N VAL A 91 -5.10 -4.33 7.78
CA VAL A 91 -5.25 -5.73 7.37
C VAL A 91 -5.47 -6.64 8.58
N ASP A 92 -4.65 -6.50 9.62
CA ASP A 92 -4.78 -7.25 10.87
C ASP A 92 -6.13 -6.99 11.52
N TRP A 93 -6.59 -5.73 11.52
CA TRP A 93 -7.91 -5.37 12.04
C TRP A 93 -9.02 -6.04 11.24
N ILE A 94 -9.00 -5.98 9.91
CA ILE A 94 -9.98 -6.64 9.04
C ILE A 94 -9.99 -8.15 9.29
N PHE A 95 -8.81 -8.77 9.36
CA PHE A 95 -8.67 -10.21 9.58
C PHE A 95 -9.30 -10.64 10.91
N ASN A 96 -9.12 -9.84 11.97
CA ASN A 96 -9.75 -10.07 13.27
C ASN A 96 -11.28 -9.92 13.27
N GLN A 97 -11.86 -9.22 12.29
CA GLN A 97 -13.31 -9.12 12.10
C GLN A 97 -13.86 -10.18 11.13
N ALA A 98 -13.01 -10.83 10.36
CA ALA A 98 -13.41 -11.75 9.31
C ALA A 98 -13.77 -13.14 9.88
N ILE A 99 -14.72 -13.80 9.22
CA ILE A 99 -14.98 -15.23 9.46
C ILE A 99 -13.96 -16.00 8.62
N VAL A 100 -13.04 -16.68 9.29
CA VAL A 100 -12.00 -17.50 8.65
C VAL A 100 -12.44 -18.96 8.67
N GLU A 101 -12.50 -19.58 7.49
CA GLU A 101 -12.75 -21.01 7.32
C GLU A 101 -11.49 -21.70 6.80
N GLU A 102 -11.04 -22.75 7.48
CA GLU A 102 -9.92 -23.57 7.02
C GLU A 102 -10.40 -24.58 5.96
N GLN A 103 -9.71 -24.62 4.83
CA GLN A 103 -9.97 -25.59 3.76
C GLN A 103 -8.69 -26.37 3.44
N GLU A 104 -8.78 -27.71 3.50
CA GLU A 104 -7.70 -28.58 3.05
C GLU A 104 -7.57 -28.49 1.53
N SER A 105 -6.35 -28.30 1.04
CA SER A 105 -6.03 -28.19 -0.38
C SER A 105 -4.70 -28.89 -0.65
N ASP A 106 -4.58 -29.53 -1.82
CA ASP A 106 -3.31 -30.09 -2.25
C ASP A 106 -2.36 -29.00 -2.78
N PHE A 107 -1.08 -29.36 -2.91
CA PHE A 107 -0.04 -28.43 -3.31
C PHE A 107 -0.29 -27.83 -4.72
N ASP A 108 -0.79 -28.64 -5.66
CA ASP A 108 -1.00 -28.20 -7.05
C ASP A 108 -2.13 -27.16 -7.12
N THR A 109 -3.21 -27.40 -6.38
CA THR A 109 -4.35 -26.49 -6.27
C THR A 109 -3.95 -25.18 -5.57
N ALA A 110 -3.14 -25.25 -4.52
CA ALA A 110 -2.65 -24.06 -3.82
C ALA A 110 -1.69 -23.19 -4.66
N MET A 111 -0.87 -23.83 -5.51
CA MET A 111 0.11 -23.13 -6.35
C MET A 111 -0.51 -22.55 -7.63
N ASN A 112 -1.64 -23.11 -8.09
CA ASN A 112 -2.38 -22.66 -9.26
C ASN A 112 -3.80 -22.19 -8.92
N PRO A 113 -3.97 -21.14 -8.09
CA PRO A 113 -5.30 -20.63 -7.76
C PRO A 113 -5.96 -20.02 -9.01
N GLY A 114 -6.94 -20.71 -9.58
CA GLY A 114 -7.72 -20.26 -10.74
C GLY A 114 -7.72 -21.18 -11.97
N SER A 115 -7.12 -22.37 -11.90
CA SER A 115 -7.12 -23.35 -13.00
C SER A 115 -8.33 -24.30 -13.05
N ASN A 116 -9.45 -23.95 -12.38
CA ASN A 116 -10.72 -24.68 -12.47
C ASN A 116 -11.74 -23.92 -13.33
#